data_AF-A0A1V5QUX1-F1
#
_entry.id   AF-A0A1V5QUX1-F1
#
_cell.length_a   1.000
_cell.length_b   1.000
_cell.length_c   1.000
_cell.angle_alpha   90.00
_cell.angle_beta   90.00
_cell.angle_gamma   90.00
#
_symmetry.space_group_name_H-M   'P 1'
#
loop_
_entity.id
_entity.type
_entity.pdbx_description
1 polymer ?
#
loop_
_entity_poly.entity_id
_entity_poly.type
_entity_poly.pdbx_seq_one_letter_code
_entity_poly.pdbx_strand_id
1 'polypeptide(L)' 'MDVRFRPPKKSDEKQWAKVRFLAEHGFFFQKVYIKKGSVWQRERYPENLEQAKEFVVQFRDQALPEYKLFQPRENVG' A
#
# COMPACT_ATOMS: atom_id res chain seq x y z
N MET A 1 -5.48 -5.93 16.71
CA MET A 1 -4.07 -5.56 16.97
C MET A 1 -3.71 -4.38 16.08
N ASP A 2 -3.33 -3.25 16.68
CA ASP A 2 -2.84 -2.10 15.93
C ASP A 2 -1.35 -2.32 15.62
N VAL A 3 -1.03 -2.73 14.39
CA VAL A 3 0.37 -2.89 13.97
C VAL A 3 0.88 -1.51 13.57
N ARG A 4 1.64 -0.89 14.47
CA ARG A 4 2.40 0.34 14.17
C ARG A 4 3.54 -0.01 13.21
N PHE A 5 3.75 0.83 12.20
CA PHE A 5 4.88 0.68 11.28
C PHE A 5 6.20 0.60 12.04
N ARG A 6 7.01 -0.40 11.70
CA ARG A 6 8.38 -0.56 12.20
C ARG A 6 9.30 -0.48 11.00
N PRO A 7 10.20 0.52 10.94
CA PRO A 7 11.10 0.65 9.81
C PRO A 7 11.98 -0.61 9.69
N PRO A 8 12.25 -1.11 8.47
CA PRO A 8 13.20 -2.19 8.27
C PRO A 8 14.61 -1.81 8.75
N LYS A 9 15.46 -2.82 8.96
CA LYS A 9 16.90 -2.57 9.18
C LYS A 9 17.46 -1.82 7.98
N LYS A 10 18.41 -0.91 8.20
CA LYS A 10 19.03 -0.11 7.12
C LYS A 10 19.60 -0.97 5.98
N SER A 11 20.16 -2.14 6.32
CA SER A 11 20.74 -3.08 5.36
C SER A 11 19.73 -4.00 4.65
N ASP A 12 18.45 -3.96 5.03
CA ASP A 12 17.43 -4.82 4.43
C ASP A 12 16.84 -4.17 3.17
N GLU A 13 17.64 -4.18 2.09
CA GLU A 13 17.30 -3.54 0.83
C GLU A 13 16.00 -4.08 0.23
N LYS A 14 15.70 -5.36 0.43
CA LYS A 14 14.47 -6.00 -0.06
C LYS A 14 13.24 -5.42 0.65
N GLN A 15 13.28 -5.28 1.97
CA GLN A 15 12.18 -4.66 2.71
C GLN A 15 12.06 -3.17 2.40
N TRP A 16 13.18 -2.46 2.21
CA TRP A 16 13.15 -1.06 1.78
C TRP A 16 12.56 -0.87 0.39
N ALA A 17 12.86 -1.76 -0.56
CA ALA A 17 12.25 -1.73 -1.89
C ALA A 17 10.73 -1.86 -1.82
N LYS A 18 10.22 -2.75 -0.96
CA LYS A 18 8.77 -2.88 -0.70
C LYS A 18 8.17 -1.61 -0.11
N VAL A 19 8.81 -1.04 0.92
CA VAL A 19 8.35 0.20 1.58
C VAL A 19 8.28 1.35 0.57
N ARG A 20 9.32 1.52 -0.25
CA ARG A 20 9.38 2.53 -1.30
C ARG A 20 8.26 2.33 -2.32
N PHE A 21 8.11 1.12 -2.85
CA PHE A 21 7.08 0.80 -3.82
C PHE A 21 5.67 1.13 -3.30
N LEU A 22 5.36 0.77 -2.05
CA LEU A 22 4.07 1.10 -1.43
C LEU A 22 3.87 2.62 -1.27
N ALA A 23 4.89 3.33 -0.78
CA ALA A 23 4.84 4.78 -0.58
C ALA A 23 4.66 5.52 -1.91
N GLU A 24 5.38 5.11 -2.95
CA GLU A 24 5.24 5.60 -4.32
C GLU A 24 3.83 5.41 -4.87
N HIS A 25 3.08 4.42 -4.36
CA HIS A 25 1.68 4.15 -4.74
C HIS A 25 0.66 4.66 -3.72
N GLY A 26 1.06 5.56 -2.80
CA GLY A 26 0.15 6.21 -1.85
C GLY A 26 -0.21 5.38 -0.61
N PHE A 27 0.57 4.35 -0.29
CA PHE A 27 0.38 3.51 0.88
C PHE A 27 1.51 3.70 1.90
N PHE A 28 1.23 4.48 2.94
CA PHE A 28 2.13 4.84 4.03
C PHE A 28 1.78 4.07 5.32
N PHE A 29 1.37 2.82 5.20
CA PHE A 29 0.96 1.97 6.33
C PHE A 29 -0.28 2.51 7.08
N GLN A 30 -1.13 3.30 6.40
CA GLN A 30 -2.46 3.66 6.88
C GLN A 30 -3.38 2.43 6.98
N LYS A 31 -4.53 2.57 7.66
CA LYS A 31 -5.52 1.49 7.73
C LYS A 31 -6.15 1.28 6.35
N VAL A 32 -6.04 0.05 5.85
CA VAL A 32 -6.68 -0.42 4.60
C VAL A 32 -7.65 -1.51 4.98
N TYR A 33 -8.81 -1.54 4.33
CA TYR A 33 -9.88 -2.48 4.66
C TYR A 33 -10.33 -3.28 3.45
N ILE A 34 -10.63 -4.55 3.68
CA ILE A 34 -11.26 -5.44 2.72
C ILE A 34 -12.64 -5.85 3.22
N LYS A 35 -13.61 -5.89 2.32
CA LYS A 35 -14.95 -6.39 2.63
C LYS A 35 -14.95 -7.91 2.48
N LYS A 36 -15.27 -8.64 3.55
CA LYS A 36 -15.44 -10.10 3.56
C LYS A 36 -16.89 -10.38 3.96
N GLY A 37 -17.74 -10.68 2.98
CA GLY A 37 -19.18 -10.77 3.16
C GLY A 37 -19.78 -9.42 3.58
N SER A 38 -20.45 -9.38 4.72
CA SER A 38 -21.07 -8.16 5.27
C SER A 38 -20.15 -7.36 6.21
N VAL A 39 -18.91 -7.82 6.45
CA VAL A 39 -18.01 -7.23 7.45
C VAL A 39 -16.78 -6.62 6.78
N TRP A 40 -16.41 -5.42 7.22
CA TRP A 40 -15.14 -4.79 6.87
C TRP A 40 -14.05 -5.25 7.83
N GLN A 41 -12.96 -5.78 7.29
CA GLN A 41 -11.81 -6.25 8.06
C GLN A 41 -10.58 -5.45 7.66
N ARG A 42 -9.75 -5.11 8.65
CA ARG A 42 -8.46 -4.45 8.40
C ARG A 42 -7.53 -5.44 7.71
N GLU A 43 -7.03 -5.06 6.55
CA GLU A 43 -6.06 -5.86 5.80
C GLU A 43 -4.64 -5.65 6.32
N ARG A 44 -3.81 -6.69 6.22
CA ARG A 44 -2.39 -6.62 6.55
C ARG A 44 -1.61 -6.09 5.37
N TYR A 45 -0.55 -5.34 5.67
CA TYR A 45 0.40 -4.95 4.64
C TYR A 45 1.21 -6.16 4.16
N PRO A 46 1.64 -6.15 2.88
CA PRO A 46 2.37 -7.24 2.25
C PRO A 46 3.71 -7.51 2.94
N GLU A 47 4.16 -8.75 2.89
CA GLU A 47 5.42 -9.17 3.52
C GLU A 47 6.62 -8.96 2.60
N ASN A 48 6.40 -9.05 1.28
CA ASN A 48 7.42 -8.93 0.24
C ASN A 48 6.96 -8.03 -0.93
N LEU A 49 7.85 -7.80 -1.90
CA LEU A 49 7.60 -6.90 -3.02
C LEU A 49 6.55 -7.44 -4.01
N GLU A 50 6.46 -8.74 -4.20
CA GLU A 50 5.49 -9.36 -5.11
C GLU A 50 4.06 -9.13 -4.60
N GLN A 51 3.81 -9.47 -3.33
CA GLN A 51 2.54 -9.18 -2.67
C GLN A 51 2.22 -7.68 -2.64
N ALA A 52 3.24 -6.81 -2.63
CA ALA A 52 3.02 -5.37 -2.69
C ALA A 52 2.43 -4.92 -4.02
N LYS A 53 2.86 -5.53 -5.13
CA LYS A 53 2.29 -5.25 -6.47
C LYS A 53 0.82 -5.66 -6.53
N GLU A 54 0.46 -6.79 -5.95
CA GLU A 54 -0.94 -7.23 -5.86
C GLU A 54 -1.76 -6.29 -4.96
N PHE A 55 -1.20 -5.92 -3.81
CA PHE A 55 -1.84 -5.03 -2.83
C PHE A 55 -2.19 -3.66 -3.42
N VAL A 56 -1.27 -3.02 -4.14
CA VAL A 56 -1.51 -1.68 -4.69
C VAL A 56 -2.61 -1.67 -5.74
N VAL A 57 -2.75 -2.76 -6.51
CA VAL A 57 -3.82 -2.91 -7.51
C VAL A 57 -5.14 -3.14 -6.79
N GLN A 58 -5.18 -4.07 -5.84
CA GLN A 58 -6.39 -4.44 -5.12
C GLN A 58 -6.99 -3.29 -4.29
N PHE A 59 -6.14 -2.45 -3.70
CA PHE A 59 -6.56 -1.39 -2.78
C PHE A 59 -6.40 0.02 -3.34
N ARG A 60 -6.21 0.18 -4.66
CA ARG A 60 -5.93 1.46 -5.34
C ARG A 60 -6.84 2.62 -4.90
N ASP A 61 -8.13 2.34 -4.68
CA ASP A 61 -9.10 3.36 -4.26
C ASP A 61 -8.83 3.95 -2.87
N GLN A 62 -8.16 3.19 -2.01
CA GLN A 62 -7.78 3.54 -0.63
C GLN A 62 -6.36 4.14 -0.52
N ALA A 63 -5.66 4.33 -1.64
CA ALA A 63 -4.41 5.08 -1.65
C ALA A 63 -4.64 6.55 -1.26
N LEU A 64 -3.66 7.16 -0.56
CA LEU A 64 -3.76 8.56 -0.12
C LEU A 64 -3.87 9.52 -1.32
N PRO A 65 -4.63 10.61 -1.17
CA PRO A 65 -4.92 11.54 -2.27
C PRO A 65 -3.68 12.26 -2.80
N GLU A 66 -2.64 12.46 -1.99
CA GLU A 66 -1.36 13.03 -2.44
C GLU A 66 -0.80 12.22 -3.61
N TYR A 67 -0.91 10.89 -3.61
CA TYR A 67 -0.52 10.05 -4.74
C TYR A 67 -1.42 10.26 -5.97
N LYS A 68 -2.72 10.48 -5.78
CA LYS A 68 -3.68 10.69 -6.89
C LYS A 68 -3.45 12.02 -7.63
N LEU A 69 -2.79 12.99 -6.98
CA LEU A 69 -2.44 14.29 -7.59
C LEU A 69 -1.20 14.22 -8.51
N PHE A 70 -0.35 13.21 -8.33
CA PHE A 70 0.90 13.06 -9.08
C PHE A 70 0.88 11.89 -10.09
N GLN A 71 -0.23 11.15 -10.20
CA GLN A 71 -0.40 10.29 -11.38
C GLN A 71 -0.59 11.20 -12.60
N PRO A 72 0.14 10.98 -13.71
CA PRO A 72 -0.23 11.62 -14.96
C PRO A 72 -1.68 11.24 -15.21
N ARG A 73 -2.56 12.24 -15.35
CA ARG A 73 -3.95 11.99 -15.75
C ARG A 73 -3.86 11.16 -17.03
N GLU A 74 -4.17 9.87 -16.95
CA GLU A 74 -4.34 9.08 -18.15
C GLU A 74 -5.38 9.82 -18.98
N ASN A 75 -4.97 10.19 -20.20
CA ASN A 75 -5.77 10.91 -21.16
C ASN A 75 -7.17 10.29 -21.19
N VAL A 76 -8.16 11.08 -20.76
CA VAL A 76 -9.55 10.85 -21.16
C VAL A 76 -9.59 11.04 -22.67
N GLY A 77 -9.47 9.94 -23.40
CA GLY A 77 -9.82 9.83 -24.81
C GLY A 77 -11.33 9.73 -24.97
#